data_AF-A0A927SPB8-F1
#
_entry.id   AF-A0A927SPB8-F1
#
_cell.length_a   1.000
_cell.length_b   1.000
_cell.length_c   1.000
_cell.angle_alpha   90.00
_cell.angle_beta   90.00
_cell.angle_gamma   90.00
#
_symmetry.space_group_name_H-M   'P 1'
#
loop_
_entity.id
_entity.type
_entity.pdbx_description
1 polymer ?
#
loop_
_entity_poly.entity_id
_entity_poly.type
_entity_poly.pdbx_seq_one_letter_code
_entity_poly.pdbx_strand_id
1 'polypeptide(L)'
;MKKIILTITLLCTLTACNNQNNNQNNNQINYEQQQTPITSNIIGTYSTKLTDKAEGRVHNIKLAISKLDGTKVEPGETFSFNETIGPREEKDGYKEAIIFDGHGNKTKGFGGGVCQVTSTLYNAVRGAGLEIEERHQHSREVPYVNEGDDATVSFYGNEDLKFKNTKEYTITIKAEATEDKVTIIIEK
;
A
#
# COMPACT_ATOMS: atom_id res chain seq x y z
N MET A 1 69.76 36.27 -1.53
CA MET A 1 69.01 37.38 -0.91
C MET A 1 68.00 36.80 0.07
N LYS A 2 68.12 37.18 1.35
CA LYS A 2 67.08 37.42 2.39
C LYS A 2 65.68 36.83 2.10
N LYS A 3 64.92 36.17 2.97
CA LYS A 3 64.78 36.07 4.45
C LYS A 3 63.39 35.37 4.62
N ILE A 4 63.08 34.43 5.52
CA ILE A 4 62.74 34.62 6.94
C ILE A 4 62.22 33.28 7.48
N ILE A 5 62.72 32.97 8.67
CA ILE A 5 62.34 31.93 9.62
C ILE A 5 61.09 32.38 10.38
N LEU A 6 60.16 31.48 10.68
CA LEU A 6 59.35 31.61 11.90
C LEU A 6 59.04 30.22 12.49
N THR A 7 59.95 29.75 13.32
CA THR A 7 59.67 28.80 14.40
C THR A 7 58.85 29.49 15.48
N ILE A 8 57.78 28.85 15.95
CA ILE A 8 57.22 29.09 17.28
C ILE A 8 57.31 27.77 18.05
N THR A 9 57.97 27.90 19.19
CA THR A 9 58.37 26.86 20.14
C THR A 9 57.36 26.81 21.28
N LEU A 10 57.40 25.68 22.02
CA LEU A 10 57.16 25.59 23.47
C LEU A 10 55.67 25.56 23.90
N LEU A 11 55.20 24.82 24.91
CA LEU A 11 55.82 24.15 26.06
C LEU A 11 54.78 23.16 26.65
N CYS A 12 55.26 21.99 27.13
CA CYS A 12 54.95 21.29 28.40
C CYS A 12 53.62 21.66 29.13
N THR A 13 52.77 20.76 29.63
CA THR A 13 53.03 19.69 30.61
C THR A 13 51.80 18.78 30.82
N LEU A 14 52.03 17.49 31.12
CA LEU A 14 51.50 16.66 32.24
C LEU A 14 50.20 17.16 32.95
N THR A 15 49.21 16.39 33.39
CA THR A 15 48.97 14.95 33.62
C THR A 15 47.51 14.83 34.06
N ALA A 16 46.79 13.80 33.62
CA ALA A 16 45.91 13.02 34.49
C ALA A 16 45.53 11.72 33.77
N CYS A 17 46.16 10.61 34.19
CA CYS A 17 45.54 9.31 34.08
C CYS A 17 44.17 9.33 34.75
N ASN A 18 43.16 8.74 34.13
CA ASN A 18 42.54 7.61 34.79
C ASN A 18 41.91 6.64 33.80
N ASN A 19 42.33 5.39 34.00
CA ASN A 19 41.96 4.19 33.32
C ASN A 19 40.58 3.73 33.81
N GLN A 20 39.64 3.53 32.89
CA GLN A 20 38.64 2.49 33.02
C GLN A 20 38.65 1.70 31.71
N ASN A 21 39.05 0.44 31.86
CA ASN A 21 39.04 -0.61 30.87
C ASN A 21 37.72 -0.63 30.07
N ASN A 22 37.78 -1.04 28.80
CA ASN A 22 37.20 -2.32 28.39
C ASN A 22 37.54 -2.63 26.93
N ASN A 23 38.65 -3.36 26.79
CA ASN A 23 38.93 -4.46 25.86
C ASN A 23 37.98 -4.62 24.65
N GLN A 24 38.40 -4.11 23.50
CA GLN A 24 37.89 -4.50 22.18
C GLN A 24 38.74 -5.69 21.71
N ASN A 25 38.19 -6.91 21.79
CA ASN A 25 38.77 -8.09 21.16
C ASN A 25 37.89 -8.56 20.01
N ASN A 26 38.52 -8.59 18.84
CA ASN A 26 37.98 -9.02 17.56
C ASN A 26 37.45 -10.45 17.61
N ASN A 27 36.27 -10.70 17.05
CA ASN A 27 35.91 -11.99 16.49
C ASN A 27 34.98 -11.80 15.29
N GLN A 28 35.46 -12.23 14.12
CA GLN A 28 34.64 -12.47 12.93
C GLN A 28 33.52 -13.45 13.29
N ILE A 29 32.29 -13.01 13.12
CA ILE A 29 31.12 -13.88 13.10
C ILE A 29 30.75 -14.11 11.63
N ASN A 30 31.03 -15.33 11.16
CA ASN A 30 30.48 -15.87 9.93
C ASN A 30 28.97 -16.03 10.15
N TYR A 31 28.18 -15.19 9.49
CA TYR A 31 26.74 -15.39 9.39
C TYR A 31 26.48 -16.38 8.26
N GLU A 32 26.61 -17.67 8.52
CA GLU A 32 25.91 -18.66 7.71
C GLU A 32 24.41 -18.40 7.89
N GLN A 33 23.80 -17.84 6.85
CA GLN A 33 22.37 -17.58 6.77
C GLN A 33 21.64 -18.94 6.78
N GLN A 34 21.25 -19.40 7.96
CA GLN A 34 20.36 -20.54 8.10
C GLN A 34 18.95 -20.08 7.69
N GLN A 35 18.71 -20.03 6.39
CA GLN A 35 17.45 -19.62 5.78
C GLN A 35 16.44 -20.76 5.95
N THR A 36 15.64 -20.71 7.02
CA THR A 36 14.40 -21.49 7.08
C THR A 36 13.47 -20.96 5.98
N PRO A 37 12.85 -21.82 5.15
CA PRO A 37 11.89 -21.36 4.17
C PRO A 37 10.64 -20.88 4.90
N ILE A 38 10.57 -19.58 5.19
CA ILE A 38 9.31 -18.90 5.45
C ILE A 38 8.51 -18.93 4.14
N THR A 39 7.70 -19.97 3.96
CA THR A 39 6.68 -19.98 2.92
C THR A 39 5.64 -18.93 3.30
N SER A 40 5.88 -17.68 2.93
CA SER A 40 4.89 -16.62 3.05
C SER A 40 3.62 -17.06 2.31
N ASN A 41 2.48 -17.09 3.00
CA ASN A 41 1.19 -17.29 2.36
C ASN A 41 0.77 -16.06 1.53
N ILE A 42 1.44 -14.93 1.70
CA ILE A 42 1.20 -13.71 0.93
C ILE A 42 1.84 -13.86 -0.44
N ILE A 43 1.01 -13.74 -1.48
CA ILE A 43 1.43 -13.75 -2.89
C ILE A 43 1.34 -12.36 -3.53
N GLY A 44 0.59 -11.42 -2.94
CA GLY A 44 0.54 -10.03 -3.40
C GLY A 44 0.14 -9.09 -2.27
N THR A 45 0.64 -7.86 -2.28
CA THR A 45 0.23 -6.83 -1.32
C THR A 45 0.41 -5.44 -1.91
N TYR A 46 -0.47 -4.53 -1.51
CA TYR A 46 -0.30 -3.12 -1.82
C TYR A 46 -0.92 -2.24 -0.73
N SER A 47 -0.38 -1.03 -0.55
CA SER A 47 -0.91 -0.04 0.38
C SER A 47 -0.98 1.32 -0.27
N THR A 48 -2.08 2.04 -0.04
CA THR A 48 -2.23 3.44 -0.43
C THR A 48 -2.39 4.30 0.82
N LYS A 49 -1.84 5.52 0.79
CA LYS A 49 -1.97 6.47 1.91
C LYS A 49 -3.39 7.04 1.95
N LEU A 50 -3.97 7.11 3.14
CA LEU A 50 -5.24 7.77 3.41
C LEU A 50 -4.97 9.18 3.93
N THR A 51 -4.81 10.16 3.04
CA THR A 51 -4.49 11.55 3.40
C THR A 51 -5.72 12.40 3.66
N ASP A 52 -6.78 12.21 2.86
CA ASP A 52 -8.08 12.85 3.07
C ASP A 52 -8.89 12.07 4.13
N LYS A 53 -9.10 12.72 5.28
CA LYS A 53 -9.79 12.17 6.45
C LYS A 53 -11.23 12.64 6.58
N ALA A 54 -11.83 13.20 5.52
CA ALA A 54 -13.24 13.59 5.54
C ALA A 54 -14.13 12.41 5.99
N GLU A 55 -15.01 12.63 6.96
CA GLU A 55 -15.74 11.57 7.67
C GLU A 55 -16.50 10.63 6.70
N GLY A 56 -17.25 11.19 5.74
CA GLY A 56 -17.99 10.41 4.75
C GLY A 56 -17.08 9.54 3.89
N ARG A 57 -15.90 10.05 3.52
CA ARG A 57 -14.91 9.32 2.73
C ARG A 57 -14.32 8.15 3.50
N VAL A 58 -13.89 8.39 4.74
CA VAL A 58 -13.33 7.36 5.62
C VAL A 58 -14.37 6.28 5.92
N HIS A 59 -15.61 6.68 6.19
CA HIS A 59 -16.74 5.76 6.36
C HIS A 59 -16.94 4.87 5.14
N ASN A 60 -17.01 5.45 3.94
CA ASN A 60 -17.20 4.70 2.70
C ASN A 60 -16.07 3.71 2.41
N ILE A 61 -14.82 4.09 2.68
CA ILE A 61 -13.67 3.18 2.55
C ILE A 61 -13.80 2.03 3.52
N LYS A 62 -14.07 2.30 4.81
CA LYS A 62 -14.21 1.25 5.82
C LYS A 62 -15.36 0.29 5.46
N LEU A 63 -16.47 0.81 4.95
CA LEU A 63 -17.59 0.00 4.48
C LEU A 63 -17.18 -0.89 3.30
N ALA A 64 -16.53 -0.34 2.27
CA ALA A 64 -16.05 -1.12 1.13
C ALA A 64 -15.03 -2.20 1.55
N ILE A 65 -14.12 -1.86 2.46
CA ILE A 65 -13.14 -2.80 3.03
C ILE A 65 -13.85 -3.93 3.78
N SER A 66 -14.88 -3.64 4.58
CA SER A 66 -15.61 -4.66 5.32
C SER A 66 -16.34 -5.67 4.43
N LYS A 67 -16.69 -5.28 3.19
CA LYS A 67 -17.30 -6.17 2.20
C LYS A 67 -16.27 -6.99 1.41
N LEU A 68 -15.04 -6.50 1.31
CA LEU A 68 -13.95 -7.12 0.57
C LEU A 68 -13.09 -8.05 1.43
N ASP A 69 -12.96 -7.75 2.73
CA ASP A 69 -12.12 -8.52 3.64
C ASP A 69 -12.66 -9.95 3.82
N GLY A 70 -11.78 -10.93 3.62
CA GLY A 70 -12.10 -12.34 3.72
C GLY A 70 -12.72 -12.95 2.46
N THR A 71 -12.91 -12.19 1.37
CA THR A 71 -13.39 -12.76 0.11
C THR A 71 -12.44 -13.84 -0.39
N LYS A 72 -12.99 -15.01 -0.69
CA LYS A 72 -12.28 -16.12 -1.33
C LYS A 72 -12.57 -16.13 -2.82
N VAL A 73 -11.58 -16.46 -3.63
CA VAL A 73 -11.73 -16.65 -5.07
C VAL A 73 -11.16 -18.02 -5.42
N GLU A 74 -12.01 -18.93 -5.87
CA GLU A 74 -11.65 -20.32 -6.16
C GLU A 74 -10.81 -20.43 -7.44
N PRO A 75 -10.05 -21.52 -7.64
CA PRO A 75 -9.31 -21.76 -8.88
C PRO A 75 -10.21 -21.62 -10.12
N GLY A 76 -9.79 -20.77 -11.06
CA GLY A 76 -10.52 -20.49 -12.30
C GLY A 76 -11.72 -19.54 -12.17
N GLU A 77 -12.09 -19.11 -10.96
CA GLU A 77 -13.17 -18.14 -10.74
C GLU A 77 -12.73 -16.71 -11.13
N THR A 78 -13.66 -15.95 -11.69
CA THR A 78 -13.51 -14.51 -11.91
C THR A 78 -14.13 -13.74 -10.76
N PHE A 79 -13.31 -12.94 -10.08
CA PHE A 79 -13.77 -11.96 -9.12
C PHE A 79 -14.31 -10.72 -9.83
N SER A 80 -15.43 -10.17 -9.34
CA SER A 80 -15.94 -8.84 -9.69
C SER A 80 -16.01 -7.93 -8.46
N PHE A 81 -15.42 -6.74 -8.56
CA PHE A 81 -15.45 -5.77 -7.47
C PHE A 81 -16.86 -5.22 -7.25
N ASN A 82 -17.57 -4.87 -8.33
CA ASN A 82 -18.95 -4.39 -8.25
C ASN A 82 -19.91 -5.42 -7.66
N GLU A 83 -19.81 -6.69 -8.05
CA GLU A 83 -20.64 -7.77 -7.48
C GLU A 83 -20.32 -7.99 -6.00
N THR A 84 -19.05 -7.93 -5.62
CA THR A 84 -18.61 -8.14 -4.24
C THR A 84 -19.09 -7.05 -3.28
N ILE A 85 -18.92 -5.77 -3.63
CA ILE A 85 -19.24 -4.67 -2.71
C ILE A 85 -20.64 -4.07 -2.91
N GLY A 86 -21.30 -4.42 -4.02
CA GLY A 86 -22.65 -3.98 -4.38
C GLY A 86 -22.78 -2.48 -4.72
N PRO A 87 -24.03 -1.99 -4.84
CA PRO A 87 -24.30 -0.58 -5.12
C PRO A 87 -23.80 0.33 -4.01
N ARG A 88 -23.55 1.60 -4.37
CA ARG A 88 -22.95 2.62 -3.50
C ARG A 88 -23.93 3.74 -3.22
N GLU A 89 -25.06 3.42 -2.62
CA GLU A 89 -26.13 4.39 -2.31
C GLU A 89 -26.31 4.58 -0.79
N GLU A 90 -27.08 5.60 -0.42
CA GLU A 90 -27.45 5.85 0.98
C GLU A 90 -28.09 4.63 1.64
N LYS A 91 -29.02 3.98 0.94
CA LYS A 91 -29.70 2.77 1.43
C LYS A 91 -28.75 1.60 1.70
N ASP A 92 -27.58 1.60 1.07
CA ASP A 92 -26.54 0.58 1.23
C ASP A 92 -25.50 1.00 2.29
N GLY A 93 -25.75 2.11 2.99
CA GLY A 93 -24.94 2.62 4.08
C GLY A 93 -23.82 3.59 3.66
N TYR A 94 -23.73 3.96 2.38
CA TYR A 94 -22.73 4.91 1.91
C TYR A 94 -23.14 6.35 2.23
N LYS A 95 -22.15 7.18 2.55
CA LYS A 95 -22.31 8.62 2.82
C LYS A 95 -21.87 9.44 1.62
N GLU A 96 -22.39 10.65 1.49
CA GLU A 96 -21.86 11.61 0.54
C GLU A 96 -20.41 11.97 0.88
N ALA A 97 -19.56 11.95 -0.13
CA ALA A 97 -18.18 12.41 -0.07
C ALA A 97 -17.79 13.01 -1.43
N ILE A 98 -16.58 13.54 -1.53
CA ILE A 98 -16.05 13.99 -2.82
C ILE A 98 -15.86 12.78 -3.73
N ILE A 99 -16.50 12.83 -4.89
CA ILE A 99 -16.29 11.93 -6.02
C ILE A 99 -15.77 12.74 -7.21
N PHE A 100 -15.25 12.05 -8.21
CA PHE A 100 -14.97 12.63 -9.52
C PHE A 100 -16.09 12.22 -10.49
N ASP A 101 -16.65 13.18 -11.21
CA ASP A 101 -17.61 12.88 -12.29
C ASP A 101 -16.90 12.29 -13.53
N GLY A 102 -17.68 11.91 -14.55
CA GLY A 102 -17.14 11.37 -15.81
C GLY A 102 -16.24 12.34 -16.59
N HIS A 103 -16.21 13.61 -16.21
CA HIS A 103 -15.33 14.65 -16.76
C HIS A 103 -14.14 14.96 -15.83
N GLY A 104 -14.00 14.24 -14.72
CA GLY A 104 -12.94 14.42 -13.74
C GLY A 104 -13.09 15.67 -12.86
N ASN A 105 -14.29 16.25 -12.75
CA ASN A 105 -14.58 17.33 -11.82
C ASN A 105 -14.94 16.78 -10.45
N LYS A 106 -14.55 17.51 -9.39
CA LYS A 106 -14.96 17.19 -8.03
C LYS A 106 -16.44 17.55 -7.85
N THR A 107 -17.24 16.57 -7.45
CA THR A 107 -18.64 16.76 -7.03
C THR A 107 -18.90 15.97 -5.75
N LYS A 108 -20.07 16.18 -5.13
CA LYS A 108 -20.53 15.33 -4.03
C LYS A 108 -21.34 14.16 -4.58
N GLY A 109 -21.10 12.99 -4.02
CA GLY A 109 -21.89 11.80 -4.30
C GLY A 109 -21.57 10.68 -3.32
N PHE A 110 -22.40 9.64 -3.35
CA PHE A 110 -22.21 8.47 -2.51
C PHE A 110 -21.01 7.64 -2.96
N GLY A 111 -20.34 6.98 -2.02
CA GLY A 111 -19.23 6.08 -2.33
C GLY A 111 -17.89 6.76 -2.61
N GLY A 112 -17.75 8.08 -2.38
CA GLY A 112 -16.45 8.74 -2.47
C GLY A 112 -15.41 8.07 -1.57
N GLY A 113 -14.26 7.75 -2.16
CA GLY A 113 -13.19 6.94 -1.55
C GLY A 113 -13.09 5.51 -2.08
N VAL A 114 -14.14 4.95 -2.68
CA VAL A 114 -14.13 3.55 -3.18
C VAL A 114 -13.08 3.30 -4.26
N CYS A 115 -12.86 4.22 -5.20
CA CYS A 115 -11.83 4.03 -6.24
C CYS A 115 -10.40 3.90 -5.68
N GLN A 116 -10.13 4.44 -4.48
CA GLN A 116 -8.86 4.19 -3.80
C GLN A 116 -8.73 2.72 -3.36
N VAL A 117 -9.82 2.12 -2.87
CA VAL A 117 -9.86 0.69 -2.53
C VAL A 117 -9.66 -0.15 -3.79
N THR A 118 -10.35 0.20 -4.88
CA THR A 118 -10.20 -0.46 -6.18
C THR A 118 -8.76 -0.40 -6.69
N SER A 119 -8.13 0.77 -6.67
CA SER A 119 -6.73 0.93 -7.10
C SER A 119 -5.77 0.15 -6.20
N THR A 120 -6.04 0.11 -4.88
CA THR A 120 -5.24 -0.69 -3.94
C THR A 120 -5.37 -2.18 -4.25
N LEU A 121 -6.57 -2.66 -4.56
CA LEU A 121 -6.84 -4.07 -4.91
C LEU A 121 -6.15 -4.42 -6.23
N TYR A 122 -6.33 -3.60 -7.26
CA TYR A 122 -5.72 -3.78 -8.57
C TYR A 122 -4.21 -4.02 -8.48
N ASN A 123 -3.50 -3.21 -7.69
CA ASN A 123 -2.07 -3.37 -7.51
C ASN A 123 -1.67 -4.61 -6.70
N ALA A 124 -2.45 -4.97 -5.68
CA ALA A 124 -2.21 -6.20 -4.92
C ALA A 124 -2.40 -7.46 -5.79
N VAL A 125 -3.45 -7.46 -6.63
CA VAL A 125 -3.77 -8.52 -7.61
C VAL A 125 -2.69 -8.61 -8.69
N ARG A 126 -2.24 -7.47 -9.24
CA ARG A 126 -1.11 -7.42 -10.17
C ARG A 126 0.17 -7.96 -9.54
N GLY A 127 0.44 -7.59 -8.28
CA GLY A 127 1.57 -8.13 -7.50
C GLY A 127 1.50 -9.64 -7.28
N ALA A 128 0.28 -10.20 -7.18
CA ALA A 128 0.03 -11.65 -7.09
C ALA A 128 0.17 -12.39 -8.43
N GLY A 129 0.36 -11.67 -9.54
CA GLY A 129 0.43 -12.26 -10.88
C GLY A 129 -0.87 -12.99 -11.25
N LEU A 130 -2.01 -12.39 -10.92
CA LEU A 130 -3.34 -12.83 -11.35
C LEU A 130 -3.71 -12.12 -12.67
N GLU A 131 -4.57 -12.75 -13.47
CA GLU A 131 -4.99 -12.21 -14.76
C GLU A 131 -6.06 -11.13 -14.56
N ILE A 132 -5.80 -9.92 -15.05
CA ILE A 132 -6.78 -8.82 -15.04
C ILE A 132 -7.65 -8.96 -16.29
N GLU A 133 -8.94 -9.25 -16.09
CA GLU A 133 -9.92 -9.40 -17.17
C GLU A 133 -10.60 -8.07 -17.51
N GLU A 134 -10.77 -7.19 -16.52
CA GLU A 134 -11.35 -5.86 -16.71
C GLU A 134 -10.66 -4.85 -15.79
N ARG A 135 -10.25 -3.71 -16.37
CA ARG A 135 -9.72 -2.56 -15.64
C ARG A 135 -10.00 -1.29 -16.44
N HIS A 136 -10.49 -0.26 -15.76
CA HIS A 136 -10.63 1.09 -16.28
C HIS A 136 -9.72 2.05 -15.52
N GLN A 137 -9.19 3.05 -16.22
CA GLN A 137 -8.39 4.12 -15.64
C GLN A 137 -9.28 5.35 -15.36
N HIS A 138 -8.89 6.14 -14.38
CA HIS A 138 -9.46 7.47 -14.19
C HIS A 138 -9.10 8.37 -15.38
N SER A 139 -9.98 9.31 -15.70
CA SER A 139 -9.71 10.33 -16.73
C SER A 139 -8.63 11.34 -16.33
N ARG A 140 -8.20 11.32 -15.06
CA ARG A 140 -7.20 12.21 -14.47
C ARG A 140 -6.37 11.47 -13.42
N GLU A 141 -5.16 11.97 -13.17
CA GLU A 141 -4.30 11.46 -12.11
C GLU A 141 -4.98 11.52 -10.73
N VAL A 142 -4.74 10.48 -9.94
CA VAL A 142 -5.22 10.36 -8.56
C VAL A 142 -4.04 10.41 -7.58
N PRO A 143 -4.20 11.03 -6.40
CA PRO A 143 -3.05 11.36 -5.54
C PRO A 143 -2.51 10.18 -4.72
N TYR A 144 -3.10 8.99 -4.83
CA TYR A 144 -2.84 7.84 -3.94
C TYR A 144 -2.10 6.67 -4.61
N VAL A 145 -1.88 6.72 -5.92
CA VAL A 145 -1.07 5.77 -6.71
C VAL A 145 -0.33 6.51 -7.82
N ASN A 146 0.69 5.88 -8.41
CA ASN A 146 1.39 6.44 -9.58
C ASN A 146 0.52 6.37 -10.84
N GLU A 147 0.91 7.11 -11.86
CA GLU A 147 0.31 7.01 -13.20
C GLU A 147 0.38 5.57 -13.71
N GLY A 148 -0.75 5.06 -14.23
CA GLY A 148 -0.84 3.70 -14.74
C GLY A 148 -1.07 2.63 -13.68
N ASP A 149 -1.04 2.97 -12.39
CA ASP A 149 -1.34 2.06 -11.27
C ASP A 149 -2.78 2.22 -10.76
N ASP A 150 -3.60 3.07 -11.37
CA ASP A 150 -4.96 3.34 -10.91
C ASP A 150 -6.00 2.39 -11.51
N ALA A 151 -7.09 2.20 -10.78
CA ALA A 151 -8.28 1.51 -11.26
C ALA A 151 -9.53 2.21 -10.72
N THR A 152 -10.50 2.46 -11.60
CA THR A 152 -11.80 3.04 -11.26
C THR A 152 -12.92 2.03 -11.46
N VAL A 153 -14.04 2.25 -10.77
CA VAL A 153 -15.28 1.47 -10.92
C VAL A 153 -16.49 2.39 -10.90
N SER A 154 -17.53 2.00 -11.63
CA SER A 154 -18.82 2.65 -11.66
C SER A 154 -19.90 1.59 -11.70
N PHE A 155 -20.75 1.54 -10.67
CA PHE A 155 -21.79 0.52 -10.56
C PHE A 155 -22.85 0.69 -11.66
N TYR A 156 -23.22 1.94 -11.97
CA TYR A 156 -24.22 2.26 -13.00
C TYR A 156 -23.59 2.55 -14.38
N GLY A 157 -22.31 2.88 -14.43
CA GLY A 157 -21.55 3.05 -15.67
C GLY A 157 -21.01 1.75 -16.26
N ASN A 158 -21.23 0.61 -15.59
CA ASN A 158 -20.70 -0.72 -15.96
C ASN A 158 -19.16 -0.77 -16.06
N GLU A 159 -18.45 0.05 -15.29
CA GLU A 159 -16.99 -0.04 -15.15
C GLU A 159 -16.67 -0.89 -13.93
N ASP A 160 -15.93 -1.97 -14.11
CA ASP A 160 -15.57 -2.89 -13.04
C ASP A 160 -14.05 -3.14 -12.99
N LEU A 161 -13.60 -3.67 -11.85
CA LEU A 161 -12.32 -4.35 -11.73
C LEU A 161 -12.62 -5.85 -11.64
N LYS A 162 -12.24 -6.59 -12.69
CA LYS A 162 -12.36 -8.04 -12.73
C LYS A 162 -11.01 -8.69 -12.90
N PHE A 163 -10.81 -9.78 -12.18
CA PHE A 163 -9.62 -10.60 -12.33
C PHE A 163 -9.96 -12.06 -12.14
N LYS A 164 -9.20 -12.92 -12.82
CA LYS A 164 -9.35 -14.36 -12.72
C LYS A 164 -8.31 -14.93 -11.77
N ASN A 165 -8.74 -15.82 -10.88
CA ASN A 165 -7.81 -16.64 -10.13
C ASN A 165 -7.21 -17.72 -11.05
N THR A 166 -6.06 -17.42 -11.64
CA THR A 166 -5.29 -18.35 -12.49
C THR A 166 -4.39 -19.31 -11.70
N LYS A 167 -4.52 -19.36 -10.37
CA LYS A 167 -3.80 -20.30 -9.52
C LYS A 167 -4.58 -21.61 -9.37
N GLU A 168 -3.87 -22.67 -9.00
CA GLU A 168 -4.43 -23.99 -8.69
C GLU A 168 -4.98 -24.10 -7.24
N TYR A 169 -5.04 -22.99 -6.51
CA TYR A 169 -5.53 -22.91 -5.14
C TYR A 169 -6.42 -21.69 -4.94
N THR A 170 -7.34 -21.79 -3.97
CA THR A 170 -8.18 -20.67 -3.55
C THR A 170 -7.30 -19.53 -3.04
N ILE A 171 -7.55 -18.30 -3.48
CA ILE A 171 -6.93 -17.13 -2.87
C ILE A 171 -7.89 -16.48 -1.88
N THR A 172 -7.35 -15.82 -0.85
CA THR A 172 -8.13 -14.97 0.06
C THR A 172 -7.67 -13.52 -0.06
N ILE A 173 -8.62 -12.62 -0.22
CA ILE A 173 -8.39 -11.18 -0.16
C ILE A 173 -8.50 -10.76 1.32
N LYS A 174 -7.41 -10.24 1.89
CA LYS A 174 -7.41 -9.57 3.18
C LYS A 174 -7.35 -8.07 2.96
N ALA A 175 -8.26 -7.34 3.59
CA ALA A 175 -8.41 -5.91 3.38
C ALA A 175 -8.52 -5.17 4.71
N GLU A 176 -7.72 -4.12 4.89
CA GLU A 176 -7.70 -3.32 6.10
C GLU A 176 -7.64 -1.83 5.76
N ALA A 177 -8.39 -1.02 6.49
CA ALA A 177 -8.23 0.43 6.52
C ALA A 177 -7.90 0.88 7.94
N THR A 178 -6.68 1.38 8.13
CA THR A 178 -6.28 2.06 9.36
C THR A 178 -6.61 3.55 9.24
N GLU A 179 -6.22 4.35 10.23
CA GLU A 179 -6.32 5.79 10.11
C GLU A 179 -5.52 6.31 8.90
N ASP A 180 -4.33 5.75 8.62
CA ASP A 180 -3.37 6.34 7.69
C ASP A 180 -3.22 5.65 6.34
N LYS A 181 -3.75 4.44 6.19
CA LYS A 181 -3.60 3.69 4.95
C LYS A 181 -4.72 2.70 4.73
N VAL A 182 -4.91 2.37 3.46
CA VAL A 182 -5.64 1.18 3.01
C VAL A 182 -4.61 0.15 2.59
N THR A 183 -4.72 -1.07 3.09
CA THR A 183 -3.83 -2.19 2.74
C THR A 183 -4.66 -3.37 2.24
N ILE A 184 -4.23 -3.96 1.14
CA ILE A 184 -4.81 -5.20 0.63
C ILE A 184 -3.69 -6.22 0.47
N ILE A 185 -3.98 -7.46 0.87
CA ILE A 185 -3.09 -8.60 0.82
C ILE A 185 -3.84 -9.74 0.11
N ILE A 186 -3.17 -10.42 -0.80
CA ILE A 186 -3.65 -11.63 -1.46
C ILE A 186 -2.88 -12.80 -0.85
N GLU A 187 -3.62 -13.72 -0.21
CA GLU A 187 -3.07 -14.92 0.43
C GLU A 187 -3.45 -16.19 -0.35
N LYS A 188 -2.58 -17.21 -0.31
CA LYS A 188 -2.85 -18.59 -0.78
C LYS A 188 -3.37 -19.50 0.33
#